data_AF-A0A376U2F6-F1
#
_entry.id   AF-A0A376U2F6-F1
#
_cell.length_a   1.000
_cell.length_b   1.000
_cell.length_c   1.000
_cell.angle_alpha   90.00
_cell.angle_beta   90.00
_cell.angle_gamma   90.00
#
_symmetry.space_group_name_H-M   'P 1'
#
loop_
_entity.id
_entity.type
_entity.pdbx_description
1 polymer ?
#
loop_
_entity_poly.entity_id
_entity_poly.type
_entity_poly.pdbx_seq_one_letter_code
_entity_poly.pdbx_strand_id
1 'polypeptide(L)'
;MCAFEDAARYANQRVQFGEAIGRFQLIQEKFAHMAIKLNSMKNMLYEAAWKADNGTITSGDAAMCKYFCANAAFEVVDSAMQVLGGVGIAGNHRISRFWRDLRVDRVSGGSDEMQILTLGRAVLKQYR
;
A
#
# COMPACT_ATOMS: atom_id res chain seq x y z
N MET A 1 -8.03 0.73 4.06
CA MET A 1 -9.21 0.02 3.51
C MET A 1 -10.14 0.94 2.71
N CYS A 2 -10.30 2.22 3.10
CA CYS A 2 -11.10 3.22 2.37
C CYS A 2 -10.82 3.33 0.85
N ALA A 3 -9.56 3.47 0.41
CA ALA A 3 -9.24 3.67 -1.01
C ALA A 3 -9.59 2.48 -1.91
N PHE A 4 -9.25 1.26 -1.48
CA PHE A 4 -9.56 0.02 -2.20
C PHE A 4 -11.07 -0.18 -2.32
N GLU A 5 -11.81 0.01 -1.23
CA GLU A 5 -13.27 -0.16 -1.20
C GLU A 5 -13.98 0.88 -2.05
N ASP A 6 -13.54 2.14 -2.00
CA ASP A 6 -14.08 3.22 -2.84
C ASP A 6 -13.89 2.88 -4.33
N ALA A 7 -12.68 2.46 -4.71
CA ALA A 7 -12.39 2.04 -6.09
C ALA A 7 -13.20 0.80 -6.49
N ALA A 8 -13.33 -0.20 -5.61
CA ALA A 8 -14.09 -1.42 -5.91
C ALA A 8 -15.57 -1.13 -6.13
N ARG A 9 -16.15 -0.26 -5.30
CA ARG A 9 -17.53 0.20 -5.46
C ARG A 9 -17.71 0.93 -6.78
N TYR A 10 -16.81 1.88 -7.08
CA TYR A 10 -16.85 2.62 -8.34
C TYR A 10 -16.70 1.69 -9.55
N ALA A 11 -15.79 0.72 -9.50
CA ALA A 11 -15.54 -0.22 -10.60
C ALA A 11 -16.77 -1.08 -10.93
N ASN A 12 -17.58 -1.42 -9.93
CA ASN A 12 -18.80 -2.20 -10.12
C ASN A 12 -20.03 -1.34 -10.50
N GLN A 13 -19.94 -0.01 -10.42
CA GLN A 13 -21.03 0.90 -10.76
C GLN A 13 -20.80 1.66 -12.08
N ARG A 14 -19.54 1.99 -12.40
CA ARG A 14 -19.19 2.73 -13.59
C ARG A 14 -19.31 1.83 -14.82
N VAL A 15 -20.14 2.23 -15.77
CA VAL A 15 -20.31 1.54 -17.05
C VAL A 15 -19.47 2.22 -18.14
N GLN A 16 -18.69 1.43 -18.89
CA GLN A 16 -18.01 1.83 -20.12
C GLN A 16 -18.05 0.64 -21.10
N PHE A 17 -18.07 0.92 -22.40
CA PHE A 17 -18.10 -0.12 -23.44
C PHE A 17 -19.23 -1.16 -23.24
N GLY A 18 -20.35 -0.76 -22.63
CA GLY A 18 -21.53 -1.61 -22.43
C GLY A 18 -21.58 -2.41 -21.13
N GLU A 19 -20.54 -2.39 -20.29
CA GLU A 19 -20.51 -3.15 -19.02
C GLU A 19 -19.81 -2.40 -17.88
N ALA A 20 -19.96 -2.90 -16.65
CA ALA A 20 -19.27 -2.35 -15.49
C ALA A 20 -17.75 -2.54 -15.65
N ILE A 21 -16.95 -1.50 -15.41
CA ILE A 21 -15.49 -1.55 -15.65
C ILE A 21 -14.78 -2.64 -14.83
N GLY A 22 -15.36 -3.07 -13.71
CA GLY A 22 -14.88 -4.21 -12.90
C GLY A 22 -14.88 -5.56 -13.63
N ARG A 23 -15.53 -5.68 -14.79
CA ARG A 23 -15.52 -6.87 -15.63
C ARG A 23 -14.29 -6.96 -16.54
N PHE A 24 -13.59 -5.85 -16.76
CA PHE A 24 -12.39 -5.84 -17.60
C PHE A 24 -11.18 -6.43 -16.88
N GLN A 25 -10.44 -7.29 -17.58
CA GLN A 25 -9.31 -8.06 -17.00
C GLN A 25 -8.24 -7.15 -16.38
N LEU A 26 -7.87 -6.05 -17.03
CA LEU A 26 -6.87 -5.11 -16.48
C LEU A 26 -7.35 -4.36 -15.23
N ILE A 27 -8.67 -4.21 -15.04
CA ILE A 27 -9.23 -3.69 -13.79
C ILE A 27 -9.14 -4.76 -12.71
N GLN A 28 -9.48 -6.01 -13.02
CA GLN A 28 -9.38 -7.14 -12.09
C GLN A 28 -7.93 -7.38 -11.63
N GLU A 29 -6.97 -7.28 -12.54
CA GLU A 29 -5.53 -7.36 -12.24
C GLU A 29 -5.12 -6.31 -11.19
N LYS A 30 -5.54 -5.04 -11.36
CA LYS A 30 -5.29 -4.00 -10.35
C LYS A 30 -5.85 -4.37 -8.98
N PHE A 31 -7.09 -4.87 -8.93
CA PHE A 31 -7.68 -5.31 -7.66
C PHE A 31 -6.95 -6.50 -7.05
N ALA A 32 -6.49 -7.45 -7.86
CA ALA A 32 -5.68 -8.57 -7.39
C ALA A 32 -4.37 -8.08 -6.74
N HIS A 33 -3.61 -7.22 -7.42
CA HIS A 33 -2.38 -6.66 -6.86
C HIS A 33 -2.62 -5.82 -5.61
N MET A 34 -3.68 -5.00 -5.58
CA MET A 34 -4.02 -4.23 -4.39
C MET A 34 -4.38 -5.14 -3.20
N ALA A 35 -5.16 -6.20 -3.44
CA ALA A 35 -5.55 -7.15 -2.40
C ALA A 35 -4.33 -7.91 -1.83
N ILE A 36 -3.41 -8.35 -2.70
CA ILE A 36 -2.14 -8.97 -2.27
C ILE A 36 -1.36 -8.02 -1.36
N LYS A 37 -1.17 -6.77 -1.78
CA LYS A 37 -0.44 -5.76 -0.99
C LYS A 37 -1.10 -5.51 0.36
N LEU A 38 -2.42 -5.34 0.39
CA LEU A 38 -3.16 -5.14 1.64
C LEU A 38 -3.00 -6.31 2.61
N ASN A 39 -3.08 -7.54 2.10
CA ASN A 39 -2.90 -8.74 2.92
C ASN A 39 -1.46 -8.85 3.44
N SER A 40 -0.46 -8.62 2.58
CA SER A 40 0.95 -8.64 2.96
C SER A 40 1.27 -7.56 4.00
N MET A 41 0.75 -6.34 3.85
CA MET A 41 0.93 -5.26 4.82
C MET A 41 0.35 -5.64 6.18
N LYS A 42 -0.87 -6.19 6.21
CA LYS A 42 -1.51 -6.63 7.46
C LYS A 42 -0.70 -7.70 8.18
N ASN A 43 -0.23 -8.70 7.44
CA ASN A 43 0.56 -9.78 8.03
C ASN A 43 1.92 -9.29 8.55
N MET A 44 2.64 -8.48 7.75
CA MET A 44 3.95 -7.94 8.15
C MET A 44 3.84 -7.00 9.35
N LEU A 45 2.77 -6.18 9.41
CA LEU A 45 2.51 -5.31 10.55
C LEU A 45 2.22 -6.11 11.82
N TYR A 46 1.41 -7.16 11.73
CA TYR A 46 1.12 -8.02 12.88
C TYR A 46 2.30 -8.85 13.33
N GLU A 47 3.14 -9.33 12.40
CA GLU A 47 4.39 -9.99 12.77
C GLU A 47 5.32 -9.02 13.52
N ALA A 48 5.49 -7.79 13.01
CA ALA A 48 6.31 -6.77 13.67
C ALA A 48 5.75 -6.41 15.06
N ALA A 49 4.44 -6.20 15.18
CA ALA A 49 3.79 -5.93 16.46
C ALA A 49 3.97 -7.10 17.44
N TRP A 50 3.77 -8.34 16.98
CA TRP A 50 3.97 -9.52 17.80
C TRP A 50 5.44 -9.64 18.28
N LYS A 51 6.42 -9.41 17.41
CA LYS A 51 7.84 -9.37 17.80
C LYS A 51 8.11 -8.27 18.83
N ALA A 52 7.48 -7.11 18.69
CA ALA A 52 7.63 -6.00 19.64
C ALA A 52 7.07 -6.37 21.02
N ASP A 53 5.86 -6.93 21.07
CA ASP A 53 5.21 -7.37 22.32
C ASP A 53 6.00 -8.47 23.03
N ASN A 54 6.72 -9.31 22.27
CA ASN A 54 7.58 -10.37 22.81
C ASN A 54 9.04 -9.93 23.06
N GLY A 55 9.37 -8.65 22.84
CA GLY A 55 10.74 -8.13 23.02
C GLY A 55 11.78 -8.71 22.06
N THR A 56 11.36 -9.30 20.94
CA THR A 56 12.23 -9.93 19.93
C THR A 56 12.39 -9.10 18.66
N ILE A 57 11.71 -7.95 18.56
CA ILE A 57 11.81 -7.07 17.40
C ILE A 57 13.22 -6.52 17.24
N THR A 58 13.75 -6.58 16.02
CA THR A 58 15.01 -5.92 15.66
C THR A 58 14.78 -4.63 14.89
N SER A 59 15.80 -3.78 14.80
CA SER A 59 15.76 -2.61 13.92
C SER A 59 15.57 -2.99 12.45
N GLY A 60 16.03 -4.19 12.05
CA GLY A 60 15.81 -4.75 10.71
C GLY A 60 14.33 -5.07 10.46
N ASP A 61 13.66 -5.72 11.42
CA ASP A 61 12.23 -6.04 11.32
C ASP A 61 11.38 -4.77 11.21
N ALA A 62 11.65 -3.78 12.07
CA ALA A 62 10.94 -2.50 12.05
C ALA A 62 11.15 -1.75 10.72
N ALA A 63 12.39 -1.74 10.22
CA ALA A 63 12.73 -1.10 8.95
C ALA A 63 12.06 -1.79 7.75
N MET A 64 12.05 -3.13 7.72
CA MET A 64 11.35 -3.92 6.71
C MET A 64 9.86 -3.59 6.68
N CYS A 65 9.21 -3.65 7.85
CA CYS A 65 7.79 -3.39 7.98
C CYS A 65 7.43 -1.97 7.51
N LYS A 66 8.15 -0.95 8.00
CA LYS A 66 7.88 0.44 7.63
C LYS A 66 8.07 0.64 6.13
N TYR A 67 9.19 0.19 5.57
CA TYR A 67 9.50 0.38 4.15
C TYR A 67 8.43 -0.24 3.26
N PHE A 68 8.11 -1.52 3.51
CA PHE A 68 7.14 -2.25 2.71
C PHE A 68 5.76 -1.62 2.81
N CYS A 69 5.28 -1.32 4.03
CA CYS A 69 3.94 -0.78 4.21
C CYS A 69 3.78 0.61 3.60
N ALA A 70 4.77 1.50 3.74
CA ALA A 70 4.70 2.84 3.16
C ALA A 70 4.60 2.80 1.62
N ASN A 71 5.43 1.99 0.97
CA ASN A 71 5.45 1.86 -0.49
C ASN A 71 4.20 1.13 -1.00
N ALA A 72 3.83 0.01 -0.38
CA ALA A 72 2.65 -0.75 -0.77
C ALA A 72 1.34 0.04 -0.58
N ALA A 73 1.22 0.83 0.50
CA ALA A 73 0.06 1.69 0.71
C ALA A 73 -0.05 2.76 -0.37
N PHE A 74 1.06 3.41 -0.73
CA PHE A 74 1.09 4.40 -1.79
C PHE A 74 0.65 3.80 -3.13
N GLU A 75 1.17 2.64 -3.51
CA GLU A 75 0.79 1.94 -4.75
C GLU A 75 -0.69 1.50 -4.77
N VAL A 76 -1.25 1.09 -3.62
CA VAL A 76 -2.68 0.77 -3.51
C VAL A 76 -3.53 2.02 -3.76
N VAL A 77 -3.18 3.14 -3.14
CA VAL A 77 -3.93 4.39 -3.32
C VAL A 77 -3.80 4.93 -4.73
N ASP A 78 -2.62 4.85 -5.33
CA ASP A 78 -2.37 5.25 -6.71
C ASP A 78 -3.19 4.40 -7.70
N SER A 79 -3.18 3.08 -7.52
CA SER A 79 -3.98 2.15 -8.32
C SER A 79 -5.49 2.41 -8.18
N ALA A 80 -5.96 2.68 -6.97
CA ALA A 80 -7.35 3.03 -6.70
C ALA A 80 -7.75 4.36 -7.36
N MET A 81 -6.87 5.36 -7.33
CA MET A 81 -7.08 6.63 -8.03
C MET A 81 -7.16 6.45 -9.54
N GLN A 82 -6.33 5.57 -10.12
CA GLN A 82 -6.40 5.23 -11.54
C GLN A 82 -7.74 4.58 -11.93
N VAL A 83 -8.31 3.73 -11.07
CA VAL A 83 -9.63 3.12 -11.27
C VAL A 83 -10.75 4.17 -11.21
N LEU A 84 -10.65 5.15 -10.31
CA LEU A 84 -11.59 6.27 -10.21
C LEU A 84 -11.49 7.24 -11.39
N GLY A 85 -10.35 7.25 -12.10
CA GLY A 85 -10.10 8.10 -13.26
C GLY A 85 -10.23 9.59 -12.91
N GLY A 86 -10.87 10.37 -13.80
CA GLY A 86 -11.03 11.81 -13.62
C GLY A 86 -11.74 12.22 -12.32
N VAL A 87 -12.64 11.37 -11.79
CA VAL A 87 -13.32 11.61 -10.50
C VAL A 87 -12.32 11.62 -9.33
N GLY A 88 -11.28 10.79 -9.42
CA GLY A 88 -10.24 10.71 -8.40
C GLY A 88 -9.26 11.89 -8.41
N ILE A 89 -9.05 12.52 -9.58
CA ILE A 89 -8.08 13.60 -9.78
C ILE A 89 -8.74 14.98 -9.64
N ALA A 90 -9.80 15.23 -10.41
CA ALA A 90 -10.44 16.54 -10.54
C ALA A 90 -11.76 16.67 -9.76
N GLY A 91 -12.31 15.55 -9.29
CA GLY A 91 -13.53 15.53 -8.48
C GLY A 91 -13.27 15.77 -7.00
N ASN A 92 -14.35 15.90 -6.22
CA ASN A 92 -14.32 16.01 -4.76
C ASN A 92 -14.13 14.66 -4.04
N HIS A 93 -13.52 13.68 -4.71
CA HIS A 93 -13.29 12.37 -4.10
C HIS A 93 -12.10 12.42 -3.12
N ARG A 94 -12.23 11.76 -1.97
CA ARG A 94 -11.20 11.77 -0.91
C ARG A 94 -9.87 11.09 -1.27
N ILE A 95 -9.81 10.38 -2.40
CA ILE A 95 -8.62 9.62 -2.83
C ILE A 95 -7.40 10.53 -3.09
N SER A 96 -7.62 11.72 -3.64
CA SER A 96 -6.55 12.69 -3.92
C SER A 96 -5.89 13.21 -2.63
N ARG A 97 -6.66 13.30 -1.54
CA ARG A 97 -6.12 13.56 -0.21
C ARG A 97 -5.27 12.39 0.26
N PHE A 98 -5.78 11.15 0.19
CA PHE A 98 -5.01 9.97 0.62
C PHE A 98 -3.67 9.84 -0.11
N TRP A 99 -3.65 10.12 -1.42
CA TRP A 99 -2.44 10.06 -2.22
C TRP A 99 -1.38 11.07 -1.75
N ARG A 100 -1.82 12.31 -1.45
CA ARG A 100 -0.93 13.36 -0.90
C ARG A 100 -0.46 13.02 0.51
N ASP A 101 -1.37 12.57 1.37
CA ASP A 101 -1.09 12.25 2.77
C ASP A 101 -0.06 11.11 2.86
N LEU A 102 -0.20 10.04 2.06
CA LEU A 102 0.74 8.91 2.07
C LEU A 102 2.14 9.25 1.53
N ARG A 103 2.32 10.36 0.81
CA ARG A 103 3.65 10.71 0.29
C ARG A 103 4.65 10.94 1.43
N VAL A 104 4.18 11.41 2.59
CA VAL A 104 5.03 11.70 3.74
C VAL A 104 5.61 10.43 4.38
N ASP A 105 4.91 9.30 4.31
CA ASP A 105 5.30 8.06 5.00
C ASP A 105 6.62 7.49 4.48
N ARG A 106 6.96 7.79 3.23
CA ARG A 106 8.23 7.42 2.57
C ARG A 106 9.40 8.33 2.94
N VAL A 107 9.16 9.38 3.74
CA VAL A 107 10.16 10.40 4.10
C VAL A 107 10.28 10.54 5.62
N SER A 108 9.15 10.69 6.30
CA SER A 108 9.07 10.85 7.76
C SER A 108 9.39 9.54 8.48
N GLY A 109 9.96 9.63 9.69
CA GLY A 109 10.34 8.45 10.48
C GLY A 109 11.44 7.61 9.81
N GLY A 110 12.30 8.25 9.02
CA GLY A 110 13.39 7.65 8.24
C GLY A 110 12.98 7.39 6.79
N SER A 111 13.69 7.99 5.83
CA SER A 111 13.41 7.84 4.40
C SER A 111 13.55 6.38 3.94
N ASP A 112 12.97 6.07 2.79
CA ASP A 112 13.08 4.76 2.14
C ASP A 112 14.53 4.24 2.09
N GLU A 113 15.48 5.10 1.73
CA GLU A 113 16.90 4.76 1.64
C GLU A 113 17.47 4.37 3.00
N MET A 114 17.08 5.09 4.06
CA MET A 114 17.52 4.79 5.41
C MET A 114 16.95 3.48 5.94
N GLN A 115 15.71 3.14 5.57
CA GLN A 115 15.13 1.84 5.91
C GLN A 115 15.86 0.71 5.20
N ILE A 116 16.13 0.87 3.89
CA ILE A 116 16.89 -0.11 3.11
C ILE A 116 18.29 -0.34 3.68
N LEU A 117 19.02 0.74 4.03
CA LEU A 117 20.35 0.61 4.64
C LEU A 117 20.31 -0.06 6.02
N THR A 118 19.26 0.18 6.80
CA THR A 118 19.07 -0.47 8.11
C THR A 118 18.77 -1.95 7.95
N LEU A 119 17.83 -2.29 7.07
CA LEU A 119 17.46 -3.66 6.76
C LEU A 119 18.64 -4.45 6.17
N GLY A 120 19.32 -3.90 5.18
CA GLY A 120 20.44 -4.58 4.52
C GLY A 120 21.56 -4.96 5.49
N ARG A 121 21.92 -4.04 6.40
CA ARG A 121 22.90 -4.33 7.47
C ARG A 121 22.40 -5.41 8.44
N ALA A 122 21.12 -5.35 8.82
CA ALA A 122 20.54 -6.32 9.73
C ALA A 122 20.49 -7.74 9.15
N VAL A 123 20.08 -7.89 7.88
CA VAL A 123 20.00 -9.19 7.19
C VAL A 123 21.39 -9.82 7.06
N LEU A 124 22.39 -9.08 6.58
CA LEU A 124 23.74 -9.62 6.41
C LEU A 124 24.42 -9.99 7.73
N LYS A 125 24.10 -9.28 8.82
CA LYS A 125 24.65 -9.59 10.16
C LYS A 125 24.23 -10.98 10.66
N GLN A 126 23.08 -11.51 10.22
CA GLN A 126 22.58 -12.83 10.64
C GLN A 126 23.42 -14.00 10.11
N TYR A 127 24.26 -13.75 9.09
CA TYR A 127 25.08 -14.77 8.42
C TYR A 127 26.59 -14.57 8.65
N ARG A 128 26.96 -13.76 9.64
CA ARG A 128 28.34 -13.61 10.12
C ARG A 128 28.50 -14.32 11.44
#